data_AF-A0A2E0HZK5-F1
#
_entry.id   AF-A0A2E0HZK5-F1
#
_cell.length_a   1.000
_cell.length_b   1.000
_cell.length_c   1.000
_cell.angle_alpha   90.00
_cell.angle_beta   90.00
_cell.angle_gamma   90.00
#
_symmetry.space_group_name_H-M   'P 1'
#
loop_
_entity.id
_entity.type
_entity.pdbx_description
1 polymer ?
#
loop_
_entity_poly.entity_id
_entity_poly.type
_entity_poly.pdbx_seq_one_letter_code
_entity_poly.pdbx_strand_id
1 'polypeptide(L)'
;RSLDDSSVGASNFYIQILGSLQDMTQSLNYITKLSHKHVNNNHKKLKFNQIKELSEISQTVKHFFEETKHIFEIQAFDKSSNVVEQKTAIDVSLKRNIDSQVLRTRNEDSSPKNTTLYFSLLIETKDLMNAIAGLVEEYNAKYNQSLD
;
A
#
# COMPACT_ATOMS: atom_id res chain seq x y z
N ARG A 1 29.38 -21.40 -10.92
CA ARG A 1 28.08 -21.34 -10.22
C ARG A 1 27.37 -22.66 -10.51
N SER A 2 26.99 -23.40 -9.47
CA SER A 2 26.27 -24.67 -9.63
C SER A 2 24.84 -24.42 -10.12
N LEU A 3 24.26 -25.34 -10.89
CA LEU A 3 22.83 -25.33 -11.22
C LEU A 3 21.97 -25.23 -9.94
N ASP A 4 22.47 -25.81 -8.85
CA ASP A 4 21.84 -25.78 -7.52
C ASP A 4 21.72 -24.35 -6.97
N ASP A 5 22.79 -23.56 -7.01
CA ASP A 5 22.79 -22.14 -6.58
C ASP A 5 21.82 -21.29 -7.42
N SER A 6 21.75 -21.53 -8.73
CA SER A 6 20.84 -20.81 -9.62
C SER A 6 19.37 -21.16 -9.34
N SER A 7 19.08 -22.41 -8.97
CA SER A 7 17.74 -22.89 -8.64
C SER A 7 17.24 -22.34 -7.29
N VAL A 8 18.13 -22.22 -6.30
CA VAL A 8 17.84 -21.63 -4.99
C VAL A 8 17.55 -20.13 -5.12
N GLY A 9 18.35 -19.41 -5.91
CA GLY A 9 18.15 -17.98 -6.15
C GLY A 9 16.84 -17.67 -6.89
N ALA A 10 16.43 -18.51 -7.83
CA ALA A 10 15.15 -18.39 -8.53
C ALA A 10 13.96 -18.73 -7.60
N SER A 11 14.10 -19.76 -6.77
CA SER A 11 13.07 -20.14 -5.80
C SER A 11 12.83 -19.05 -4.75
N ASN A 12 13.90 -18.46 -4.22
CA ASN A 12 13.79 -17.35 -3.26
C ASN A 12 13.05 -16.15 -3.87
N PHE A 13 13.40 -15.76 -5.10
CA PHE A 13 12.72 -14.67 -5.81
C PHE A 13 11.21 -14.91 -5.95
N TYR A 14 10.83 -16.12 -6.39
CA TYR A 14 9.43 -16.48 -6.55
C TYR A 14 8.66 -16.45 -5.23
N ILE A 15 9.28 -16.92 -4.14
CA ILE A 15 8.69 -16.86 -2.79
C ILE A 15 8.47 -15.40 -2.36
N GLN A 16 9.42 -14.49 -2.59
CA GLN A 16 9.26 -13.07 -2.24
C GLN A 16 8.12 -12.43 -3.03
N ILE A 17 8.02 -12.68 -4.34
CA ILE A 17 6.91 -12.18 -5.17
C ILE A 17 5.57 -12.66 -4.62
N LEU A 18 5.45 -13.97 -4.34
CA LEU A 18 4.22 -14.53 -3.80
C LEU A 18 3.87 -13.91 -2.43
N GLY A 19 4.87 -13.66 -1.58
CA GLY A 19 4.69 -12.95 -0.32
C GLY A 19 4.08 -11.56 -0.53
N SER A 20 4.70 -10.74 -1.38
CA SER A 20 4.18 -9.39 -1.68
C SER A 20 2.75 -9.42 -2.25
N LEU A 21 2.46 -10.33 -3.20
CA LEU A 21 1.11 -10.45 -3.78
C LEU A 21 0.07 -10.91 -2.74
N GLN A 22 0.47 -11.79 -1.82
CA GLN A 22 -0.39 -12.22 -0.72
C GLN A 22 -0.70 -11.04 0.20
N ASP A 23 0.31 -10.27 0.61
CA ASP A 23 0.15 -9.11 1.50
C ASP A 23 -0.75 -8.04 0.84
N MET A 24 -0.55 -7.76 -0.44
CA MET A 24 -1.45 -6.88 -1.22
C MET A 24 -2.91 -7.35 -1.16
N THR A 25 -3.13 -8.65 -1.39
CA THR A 25 -4.47 -9.25 -1.38
C THR A 25 -5.10 -9.18 0.02
N GLN A 26 -4.30 -9.37 1.07
CA GLN A 26 -4.75 -9.28 2.46
C GLN A 26 -5.24 -7.86 2.79
N SER A 27 -4.45 -6.83 2.48
CA SER A 27 -4.85 -5.44 2.74
C SER A 27 -6.10 -5.04 1.95
N LEU A 28 -6.20 -5.39 0.66
CA LEU A 28 -7.40 -5.14 -0.14
C LEU A 28 -8.64 -5.84 0.43
N ASN A 29 -8.50 -7.09 0.90
CA ASN A 29 -9.57 -7.83 1.53
C ASN A 29 -10.03 -7.19 2.85
N TYR A 30 -9.09 -6.73 3.68
CA TYR A 30 -9.40 -6.01 4.93
C TYR A 30 -10.12 -4.70 4.66
N ILE A 31 -9.61 -3.86 3.76
CA ILE A 31 -10.26 -2.62 3.32
C ILE A 31 -11.70 -2.88 2.88
N THR A 32 -11.88 -3.88 2.01
CA THR A 32 -13.19 -4.23 1.44
C THR A 32 -14.15 -4.69 2.54
N LYS A 33 -13.73 -5.64 3.39
CA LYS A 33 -14.56 -6.21 4.46
C LYS A 33 -14.98 -5.17 5.48
N LEU A 34 -14.05 -4.33 5.93
CA LEU A 34 -14.34 -3.30 6.93
C LEU A 34 -15.26 -2.22 6.37
N SER A 35 -15.02 -1.77 5.15
CA SER A 35 -15.88 -0.79 4.48
C SER A 35 -17.30 -1.33 4.29
N HIS A 36 -17.43 -2.54 3.74
CA HIS A 36 -18.72 -3.20 3.55
C HIS A 36 -19.47 -3.35 4.88
N LYS A 37 -18.81 -3.88 5.91
CA LYS A 37 -19.40 -4.05 7.24
C LYS A 37 -19.89 -2.74 7.83
N HIS A 38 -19.12 -1.66 7.67
CA HIS A 38 -19.49 -0.34 8.19
C HIS A 38 -20.75 0.21 7.53
N VAL A 39 -20.84 0.10 6.20
CA VAL A 39 -22.01 0.52 5.42
C VAL A 39 -23.22 -0.36 5.72
N ASN A 40 -23.05 -1.68 5.67
CA ASN A 40 -24.12 -2.65 5.89
C ASN A 40 -24.75 -2.53 7.29
N ASN A 41 -23.95 -2.20 8.30
CA ASN A 41 -24.44 -2.01 9.66
C ASN A 41 -25.01 -0.61 9.92
N ASN A 42 -25.15 0.22 8.88
CA ASN A 42 -25.65 1.60 8.95
C ASN A 42 -24.94 2.44 10.03
N HIS A 43 -23.63 2.26 10.18
CA HIS A 43 -22.85 3.04 11.13
C HIS A 43 -22.80 4.52 10.69
N LYS A 44 -22.52 5.41 11.65
CA LYS A 44 -22.35 6.84 11.36
C LYS A 44 -21.29 7.04 10.26
N LYS A 45 -21.61 7.92 9.30
CA LYS A 45 -20.73 8.26 8.17
C LYS A 45 -19.39 8.83 8.64
N LEU A 46 -18.38 8.76 7.78
CA LEU A 46 -17.13 9.50 7.95
C LEU A 46 -17.40 11.01 7.99
N LYS A 47 -16.63 11.74 8.79
CA LYS A 47 -16.68 13.21 8.82
C LYS A 47 -16.10 13.76 7.53
N PHE A 48 -16.50 14.97 7.14
CA PHE A 48 -16.06 15.61 5.89
C PHE A 48 -14.54 15.62 5.72
N ASN A 49 -13.79 16.01 6.75
CA ASN A 49 -12.32 16.04 6.70
C ASN A 49 -11.71 14.66 6.45
N GLN A 50 -12.25 13.60 7.07
CA GLN A 50 -11.79 12.22 6.84
C GLN A 50 -12.04 11.79 5.40
N ILE A 51 -13.21 12.12 4.83
CA ILE A 51 -13.54 11.81 3.43
C ILE A 51 -12.58 12.52 2.48
N LYS A 52 -12.32 13.82 2.72
CA LYS A 52 -11.38 14.60 1.93
C LYS A 52 -9.97 14.01 1.98
N GLU A 53 -9.48 13.69 3.17
CA GLU A 53 -8.18 13.07 3.39
C GLU A 53 -8.04 11.71 2.69
N LEU A 54 -9.07 10.84 2.77
CA LEU A 54 -9.09 9.57 2.03
C LEU A 54 -9.13 9.77 0.52
N SER A 55 -9.88 10.77 0.03
CA SER A 55 -9.96 11.06 -1.40
C SER A 55 -8.60 11.52 -1.96
N GLU A 56 -7.89 12.37 -1.22
CA GLU A 56 -6.54 12.82 -1.59
C GLU A 56 -5.56 11.63 -1.65
N ILE A 57 -5.57 10.77 -0.62
CA ILE A 57 -4.75 9.54 -0.62
C ILE A 57 -5.14 8.62 -1.77
N SER A 58 -6.43 8.42 -2.01
CA SER A 58 -6.90 7.53 -3.08
C SER A 58 -6.41 7.98 -4.45
N GLN A 59 -6.32 9.29 -4.68
CA GLN A 59 -5.83 9.83 -5.93
C GLN A 59 -4.32 9.62 -6.11
N THR A 60 -3.52 9.84 -5.06
CA THR A 60 -2.07 9.61 -5.10
C THR A 60 -1.73 8.14 -5.21
N VAL A 61 -2.45 7.27 -4.49
CA VAL A 61 -2.32 5.80 -4.59
C VAL A 61 -2.66 5.31 -6.00
N LYS A 62 -3.70 5.87 -6.64
CA LYS A 62 -4.05 5.52 -8.01
C LYS A 62 -2.91 5.83 -8.98
N HIS A 63 -2.33 7.03 -8.89
CA HIS A 63 -1.19 7.43 -9.72
C HIS A 63 0.02 6.52 -9.49
N PHE A 64 0.35 6.23 -8.24
CA PHE A 64 1.41 5.30 -7.87
C PHE A 64 1.20 3.90 -8.47
N PHE A 65 -0.03 3.39 -8.43
CA PHE A 65 -0.37 2.09 -9.00
C PHE A 65 -0.28 2.09 -10.53
N GLU A 66 -0.75 3.15 -11.20
CA GLU A 66 -0.65 3.31 -12.65
C GLU A 66 0.81 3.34 -13.12
N GLU A 67 1.68 4.10 -12.45
CA GLU A 67 3.11 4.17 -12.75
C GLU A 67 3.80 2.83 -12.51
N THR A 68 3.50 2.18 -11.37
CA THR A 68 4.05 0.87 -11.04
C THR A 68 3.65 -0.16 -12.09
N LYS A 69 2.37 -0.20 -12.46
CA LYS A 69 1.86 -1.08 -13.52
C LYS A 69 2.59 -0.82 -14.84
N HIS A 70 2.80 0.44 -15.20
CA HIS A 70 3.50 0.80 -16.43
C HIS A 70 4.94 0.26 -16.43
N ILE A 71 5.69 0.41 -15.33
CA ILE A 71 7.05 -0.15 -15.17
C ILE A 71 7.06 -1.66 -15.43
N PHE A 72 6.09 -2.40 -14.88
CA PHE A 72 5.96 -3.83 -15.12
C PHE A 72 5.63 -4.18 -16.58
N GLU A 73 4.75 -3.41 -17.22
CA GLU A 73 4.35 -3.63 -18.63
C GLU A 73 5.52 -3.45 -19.61
N ILE A 74 6.36 -2.44 -19.38
CA ILE A 74 7.52 -2.15 -20.25
C ILE A 74 8.84 -2.73 -19.73
N GLN A 75 8.81 -3.43 -18.59
CA GLN A 75 9.97 -3.99 -17.90
C GLN A 75 11.09 -2.97 -17.60
N ALA A 76 10.74 -1.69 -17.41
CA ALA A 76 11.69 -0.61 -17.16
C ALA A 76 11.99 -0.44 -15.66
N PHE A 77 12.54 -1.49 -15.05
CA PHE A 77 12.79 -1.51 -13.60
C PHE A 77 13.89 -0.53 -13.17
N ASP A 78 14.74 -0.07 -14.08
CA ASP A 78 15.69 1.02 -13.90
C ASP A 78 15.03 2.36 -13.55
N LYS A 79 13.73 2.53 -13.83
CA LYS A 79 12.94 3.73 -13.54
C LYS A 79 12.16 3.67 -12.21
N SER A 80 12.46 2.70 -11.35
CA SER A 80 11.77 2.51 -10.07
C SER A 80 11.97 3.66 -9.06
N SER A 81 12.93 4.57 -9.27
CA SER A 81 13.16 5.74 -8.40
C SER A 81 11.91 6.60 -8.21
N ASN A 82 11.14 6.80 -9.29
CA ASN A 82 9.89 7.58 -9.24
C ASN A 82 8.84 6.91 -8.35
N VAL A 83 8.80 5.57 -8.33
CA VAL A 83 7.89 4.80 -7.46
C VAL A 83 8.26 5.00 -5.99
N VAL A 84 9.55 4.99 -5.67
CA VAL A 84 10.06 5.22 -4.31
C VAL A 84 9.73 6.63 -3.80
N GLU A 85 9.91 7.66 -4.65
CA GLU A 85 9.56 9.05 -4.30
C GLU A 85 8.05 9.21 -4.05
N GLN A 86 7.22 8.66 -4.94
CA GLN A 86 5.76 8.70 -4.80
C GLN A 86 5.29 7.97 -3.53
N LYS A 87 5.86 6.79 -3.25
CA LYS A 87 5.60 6.04 -2.01
C LYS A 87 5.92 6.89 -0.78
N THR A 88 7.07 7.57 -0.78
CA THR A 88 7.49 8.43 0.32
C THR A 88 6.49 9.56 0.58
N ALA A 89 5.99 10.20 -0.48
CA ALA A 89 4.96 11.23 -0.37
C ALA A 89 3.62 10.69 0.19
N ILE A 90 3.25 9.47 -0.20
CA ILE A 90 2.07 8.77 0.34
C ILE A 90 2.26 8.45 1.82
N ASP A 91 3.42 7.93 2.22
CA ASP A 91 3.75 7.60 3.62
C ASP A 91 3.69 8.83 4.53
N VAL A 92 4.22 9.97 4.07
CA VAL A 92 4.13 11.25 4.78
C VAL A 92 2.68 11.68 4.96
N SER A 93 1.86 11.55 3.91
CA SER A 93 0.43 11.91 3.95
C SER A 93 -0.37 11.00 4.89
N LEU A 94 -0.12 9.69 4.83
CA LEU A 94 -0.73 8.70 5.72
C LEU A 94 -0.37 8.97 7.18
N LYS A 95 0.93 9.20 7.46
CA LYS A 95 1.39 9.53 8.81
C LYS A 95 0.71 10.79 9.35
N ARG A 96 0.68 11.86 8.55
CA ARG A 96 0.01 13.12 8.92
C ARG A 96 -1.48 12.88 9.25
N ASN A 97 -2.17 12.07 8.47
CA ASN A 97 -3.59 11.79 8.66
C ASN A 97 -3.84 10.91 9.90
N ILE A 98 -2.96 9.93 10.17
CA ILE A 98 -2.97 9.12 11.39
C ILE A 98 -2.78 10.02 12.62
N ASP A 99 -1.75 10.87 12.62
CA ASP A 99 -1.46 11.78 13.73
C ASP A 99 -2.63 12.74 13.97
N SER A 100 -3.22 13.27 12.89
CA SER A 100 -4.41 14.12 12.95
C SER A 100 -5.60 13.38 13.57
N GLN A 101 -5.81 12.11 13.21
CA GLN A 101 -6.90 11.30 13.77
C GLN A 101 -6.66 10.95 15.25
N VAL A 102 -5.41 10.74 15.67
CA VAL A 102 -5.07 10.56 17.09
C VAL A 102 -5.47 11.79 17.89
N LEU A 103 -5.18 13.00 17.39
CA LEU A 103 -5.60 14.25 18.03
C LEU A 103 -7.12 14.42 18.07
N ARG A 104 -7.83 14.12 16.97
CA ARG A 104 -9.31 14.19 16.92
C ARG A 104 -9.95 13.25 17.93
N THR A 105 -9.40 12.06 18.12
CA THR A 105 -9.92 11.07 19.08
C THR A 105 -9.85 11.56 20.53
N ARG A 106 -8.94 12.51 20.84
CA ARG A 106 -8.79 13.11 22.17
C ARG A 106 -9.67 14.35 22.39
N ASN A 107 -9.92 15.10 21.32
CA ASN A 107 -10.47 16.46 21.41
C ASN A 107 -11.90 16.59 20.85
N GLU A 108 -12.37 15.63 20.06
CA GLU A 108 -13.66 15.69 19.40
C GLU A 108 -14.52 14.46 19.73
N ASP A 109 -15.82 14.67 19.87
CA ASP A 109 -16.76 13.55 19.89
C ASP A 109 -16.82 12.90 18.50
N SER A 110 -16.50 11.62 18.45
CA SER A 110 -16.52 10.80 17.25
C SER A 110 -16.98 9.39 17.59
N SER A 111 -17.78 8.79 16.70
CA SER A 111 -18.22 7.41 16.92
C SER A 111 -17.01 6.47 16.89
N PRO A 112 -16.84 5.57 17.88
CA PRO A 112 -15.76 4.60 17.88
C PRO A 112 -15.67 3.79 16.59
N LYS A 113 -16.81 3.42 15.98
CA LYS A 113 -16.84 2.67 14.70
C LYS A 113 -16.34 3.49 13.52
N ASN A 114 -16.64 4.78 13.48
CA ASN A 114 -16.09 5.70 12.48
C ASN A 114 -14.57 5.81 12.64
N THR A 115 -14.10 6.04 13.86
CA THR A 115 -12.68 6.16 14.17
C THR A 115 -11.92 4.88 13.81
N THR A 116 -12.45 3.71 14.16
CA THR A 116 -11.88 2.42 13.76
C THR A 116 -11.82 2.27 12.24
N LEU A 117 -12.91 2.54 11.52
CA LEU A 117 -12.91 2.44 10.05
C LEU A 117 -11.82 3.32 9.44
N TYR A 118 -11.75 4.59 9.86
CA TYR A 118 -10.80 5.53 9.28
C TYR A 118 -9.35 5.12 9.55
N PHE A 119 -9.00 4.72 10.78
CA PHE A 119 -7.67 4.21 11.08
C PHE A 119 -7.32 2.97 10.27
N SER A 120 -8.25 2.00 10.20
CA SER A 120 -8.01 0.79 9.41
C SER A 120 -7.77 1.10 7.93
N LEU A 121 -8.53 2.03 7.33
CA LEU A 121 -8.31 2.42 5.94
C LEU A 121 -6.92 3.02 5.72
N LEU A 122 -6.45 3.89 6.62
CA LEU A 122 -5.11 4.48 6.52
C LEU A 122 -4.00 3.42 6.70
N ILE A 123 -4.13 2.56 7.70
CA ILE A 123 -3.12 1.53 8.02
C ILE A 123 -3.03 0.50 6.90
N GLU A 124 -4.17 -0.05 6.45
CA GLU A 124 -4.18 -1.04 5.38
C GLU A 124 -3.73 -0.45 4.04
N THR A 125 -3.98 0.85 3.79
CA THR A 125 -3.41 1.52 2.61
C THR A 125 -1.89 1.61 2.71
N LYS A 126 -1.35 1.91 3.89
CA LYS A 126 0.11 1.92 4.12
C LYS A 126 0.72 0.54 3.86
N ASP A 127 0.09 -0.50 4.40
CA ASP A 127 0.58 -1.88 4.26
C ASP A 127 0.51 -2.34 2.80
N LEU A 128 -0.56 -1.99 2.08
CA LEU A 128 -0.66 -2.19 0.64
C LEU A 128 0.47 -1.49 -0.14
N MET A 129 0.81 -0.25 0.22
CA MET A 129 1.90 0.49 -0.45
C MET A 129 3.27 -0.15 -0.18
N ASN A 130 3.50 -0.65 1.04
CA ASN A 130 4.73 -1.38 1.36
C ASN A 130 4.85 -2.68 0.57
N ALA A 131 3.76 -3.44 0.45
CA ALA A 131 3.75 -4.69 -0.31
C ALA A 131 4.03 -4.44 -1.81
N ILE A 132 3.44 -3.40 -2.41
CA ILE A 132 3.71 -3.04 -3.81
C ILE A 132 5.15 -2.57 -4.00
N ALA A 133 5.65 -1.71 -3.10
CA ALA A 133 7.04 -1.23 -3.19
C ALA A 133 8.04 -2.37 -3.05
N GLY A 134 7.82 -3.30 -2.11
CA GLY A 134 8.66 -4.49 -1.95
C GLY A 134 8.67 -5.35 -3.21
N LEU A 135 7.52 -5.52 -3.88
CA LEU A 135 7.46 -6.21 -5.18
C LEU A 135 8.34 -5.51 -6.23
N VAL A 136 8.27 -4.18 -6.35
CA VAL A 136 9.08 -3.41 -7.30
C VAL A 136 10.58 -3.52 -6.98
N GLU A 137 10.95 -3.45 -5.70
CA GLU A 137 12.33 -3.56 -5.24
C GLU A 137 12.93 -4.94 -5.55
N GLU A 138 12.18 -6.03 -5.33
CA GLU A 138 12.62 -7.39 -5.67
C GLU A 138 12.89 -7.55 -7.17
N TYR A 139 12.02 -7.00 -8.02
CA TYR A 139 12.22 -7.02 -9.47
C TYR A 139 13.39 -6.15 -9.92
N ASN A 140 13.56 -4.95 -9.34
CA ASN A 140 14.70 -4.09 -9.61
C ASN A 140 16.03 -4.77 -9.22
N ALA A 141 16.08 -5.40 -8.03
CA ALA A 141 17.25 -6.12 -7.57
C ALA A 141 17.61 -7.29 -8.52
N LYS A 142 16.62 -8.02 -9.03
CA LYS A 142 16.85 -9.08 -10.03
C LYS A 142 17.30 -8.54 -11.38
N TYR A 143 16.74 -7.43 -11.83
CA TYR A 143 17.15 -6.76 -13.05
C TYR A 143 18.63 -6.35 -12.97
N ASN A 144 19.04 -5.68 -11.88
CA ASN A 144 20.43 -5.28 -11.69
C ASN A 144 21.39 -6.48 -11.65
N GLN A 145 21.02 -7.57 -10.97
CA GLN A 145 21.80 -8.83 -10.96
C GLN A 145 21.97 -9.46 -12.35
N SER A 146 21.09 -9.15 -13.30
CA SER A 146 21.19 -9.67 -14.68
C SER A 146 22.08 -8.83 -15.59
N LEU A 147 22.43 -7.61 -15.17
CA LEU A 147 23.34 -6.72 -15.88
C LEU A 147 24.82 -6.94 -15.51
N ASP A 148 25.07 -7.57 -14.36
CA ASP A 148 26.39 -7.96 -13.83
C ASP A 148 26.85 -9.35 -14.31
#